data_AF-J0MUT7-F1
#
_entry.id   AF-J0MUT7-F1
#
_cell.length_a   1.000
_cell.length_b   1.000
_cell.length_c   1.000
_cell.angle_alpha   90.00
_cell.angle_beta   90.00
_cell.angle_gamma   90.00
#
_symmetry.space_group_name_H-M   'P 1'
#
loop_
_entity.id
_entity.type
_entity.pdbx_description
1 polymer ?
#
loop_
_entity_poly.entity_id
_entity_poly.type
_entity_poly.pdbx_seq_one_letter_code
_entity_poly.pdbx_strand_id
1 'polypeptide(L)'
;MSAPDLARFVGAPASDPYVAECAAEAADLVAAHVGARASAVPARVMARAVLEVGADLYHRRSARNGIAGFEDTDMAPAPVRINRDPLVPARPILAPWMGVPIA
;
A
#
# COMPACT_ATOMS: atom_id res chain seq x y z
N MET A 1 0.18 12.03 4.70
CA MET A 1 0.06 10.79 5.49
C MET A 1 1.41 10.54 6.13
N SER A 2 1.46 10.12 7.38
CA SER A 2 2.71 9.89 8.13
C SER A 2 2.90 8.40 8.47
N ALA A 3 4.13 7.97 8.75
CA ALA A 3 4.42 6.58 9.14
C ALA A 3 3.58 6.09 10.36
N PRO A 4 3.30 6.93 11.39
CA PRO A 4 2.37 6.56 12.47
C PRO A 4 0.94 6.24 12.02
N ASP A 5 0.46 6.88 10.95
CA ASP A 5 -0.87 6.60 10.40
C ASP A 5 -0.90 5.21 9.75
N LEU A 6 0.15 4.87 9.01
CA LEU A 6 0.31 3.55 8.40
C LEU A 6 0.44 2.46 9.47
N ALA A 7 1.25 2.68 10.51
CA ALA A 7 1.42 1.72 11.61
C ALA A 7 0.08 1.35 12.25
N ARG A 8 -0.76 2.36 12.55
CA ARG A 8 -2.11 2.14 13.08
C ARG A 8 -2.99 1.38 12.11
N PHE A 9 -2.91 1.70 10.82
CA PHE A 9 -3.75 1.09 9.80
C PHE A 9 -3.46 -0.40 9.59
N VAL A 10 -2.19 -0.81 9.63
CA VAL A 10 -1.77 -2.21 9.44
C VAL A 10 -1.63 -3.00 10.75
N GLY A 11 -1.84 -2.35 11.90
CA GLY A 11 -1.66 -2.98 13.22
C GLY A 11 -0.21 -3.23 13.61
N ALA A 12 0.75 -2.47 13.05
CA ALA A 12 2.18 -2.60 13.36
C ALA A 12 2.58 -1.78 14.60
N PRO A 13 3.66 -2.17 15.31
CA PRO A 13 4.27 -1.34 16.33
C PRO A 13 4.74 -0.01 15.72
N ALA A 14 4.48 1.11 16.40
CA ALA A 14 4.91 2.44 15.93
C ALA A 14 6.45 2.57 15.81
N SER A 15 7.21 1.67 16.43
CA SER A 15 8.67 1.60 16.37
C SER A 15 9.22 0.73 15.24
N ASP A 16 8.37 0.08 14.43
CA ASP A 16 8.84 -0.77 13.32
C ASP A 16 9.37 0.12 12.18
N PRO A 17 10.70 0.15 11.94
CA PRO A 17 11.30 1.03 10.94
C PRO A 17 10.80 0.73 9.52
N TYR A 18 10.35 -0.50 9.28
CA TYR A 18 9.83 -0.91 7.98
C TYR A 18 8.54 -0.18 7.60
N VAL A 19 7.75 0.26 8.57
CA VAL A 19 6.54 1.05 8.31
C VAL A 19 6.92 2.39 7.67
N ALA A 20 8.02 3.01 8.12
CA ALA A 20 8.48 4.28 7.55
C ALA A 20 8.98 4.09 6.10
N GLU A 21 9.71 3.01 5.83
CA GLU A 21 10.15 2.65 4.48
C GLU A 21 8.95 2.41 3.54
N CYS A 22 7.96 1.62 3.98
CA CYS A 22 6.74 1.37 3.19
C CYS A 22 5.94 2.66 2.94
N ALA A 23 5.84 3.54 3.92
CA ALA A 23 5.13 4.81 3.78
C ALA A 23 5.83 5.73 2.76
N ALA A 24 7.16 5.77 2.77
CA ALA A 24 7.95 6.54 1.81
C ALA A 24 7.82 5.97 0.39
N GLU A 25 8.04 4.65 0.22
CA GLU A 25 7.91 3.98 -1.07
C GLU A 25 6.49 4.12 -1.66
N ALA A 26 5.45 3.97 -0.83
CA ALA A 26 4.07 4.19 -1.26
C ALA A 26 3.81 5.62 -1.75
N ALA A 27 4.38 6.62 -1.06
CA ALA A 27 4.24 8.02 -1.47
C ALA A 27 4.90 8.26 -2.83
N ASP A 28 6.11 7.73 -3.05
CA ASP A 28 6.85 7.85 -4.30
C ASP A 28 6.14 7.15 -5.46
N LEU A 29 5.66 5.92 -5.24
CA LEU A 29 4.91 5.15 -6.25
C LEU A 29 3.62 5.85 -6.66
N VAL A 30 2.85 6.34 -5.69
CA VAL A 30 1.61 7.06 -5.97
C VAL A 30 1.89 8.39 -6.66
N ALA A 31 2.91 9.13 -6.21
CA ALA A 31 3.32 10.39 -6.84
C ALA A 31 3.75 10.18 -8.31
N ALA A 32 4.54 9.14 -8.58
CA ALA A 32 4.94 8.76 -9.93
C ALA A 32 3.73 8.36 -10.79
N HIS A 33 2.76 7.64 -10.21
CA HIS A 33 1.54 7.23 -10.91
C HIS A 33 0.67 8.41 -11.33
N VAL A 34 0.40 9.36 -10.41
CA VAL A 34 -0.46 10.52 -10.70
C VAL A 34 0.23 11.56 -11.57
N GLY A 35 1.55 11.70 -11.45
CA GLY A 35 2.37 12.62 -12.23
C GLY A 35 1.78 14.03 -12.29
N ALA A 36 1.67 14.58 -13.51
CA ALA A 36 1.15 15.92 -13.75
C ALA A 36 -0.30 16.14 -13.29
N ARG A 37 -1.07 15.07 -13.01
CA ARG A 37 -2.45 15.16 -12.54
C ARG A 37 -2.58 15.25 -11.02
N ALA A 38 -1.47 15.29 -10.28
CA ALA A 38 -1.48 15.38 -8.82
C ALA A 38 -2.39 16.51 -8.29
N SER A 39 -2.43 17.66 -8.96
CA SER A 39 -3.26 18.81 -8.59
C SER A 39 -4.77 18.58 -8.76
N ALA A 40 -5.18 17.64 -9.60
CA ALA A 40 -6.58 17.28 -9.79
C ALA A 40 -7.09 16.31 -8.72
N VAL A 41 -6.20 15.62 -8.00
CA VAL A 41 -6.54 14.63 -6.98
C VAL A 41 -6.75 15.33 -5.62
N PRO A 42 -7.92 15.22 -4.98
CA PRO A 42 -8.12 15.76 -3.64
C PRO A 42 -7.12 15.16 -2.65
N ALA A 43 -6.58 15.98 -1.75
CA ALA A 43 -5.56 15.56 -0.79
C ALA A 43 -5.96 14.34 0.06
N ARG A 44 -7.25 14.22 0.42
CA ARG A 44 -7.76 13.05 1.16
C ARG A 44 -7.77 11.77 0.33
N VAL A 45 -8.03 11.87 -0.98
CA VAL A 45 -7.98 10.73 -1.92
C VAL A 45 -6.53 10.31 -2.13
N MET A 46 -5.62 11.26 -2.32
CA MET A 46 -4.18 11.01 -2.39
C MET A 46 -3.68 10.29 -1.14
N ALA A 47 -4.02 10.80 0.05
CA ALA A 47 -3.63 10.19 1.31
C ALA A 47 -4.17 8.76 1.45
N ARG A 48 -5.39 8.49 1.00
CA ARG A 48 -5.96 7.14 1.02
C ARG A 48 -5.23 6.20 0.05
N ALA A 49 -4.91 6.65 -1.16
CA ALA A 49 -4.17 5.84 -2.12
C ALA A 49 -2.78 5.46 -1.60
N VAL A 50 -2.05 6.40 -0.98
CA VAL A 50 -0.76 6.13 -0.34
C VAL A 50 -0.89 5.14 0.82
N LEU A 51 -1.95 5.28 1.63
CA LEU A 51 -2.20 4.38 2.77
C LEU A 51 -2.40 2.93 2.33
N GLU A 52 -3.19 2.73 1.28
CA GLU A 52 -3.52 1.40 0.74
C GLU A 52 -2.31 0.73 0.09
N VAL A 53 -1.48 1.50 -0.63
CA VAL A 53 -0.21 0.99 -1.21
C VAL A 53 0.79 0.66 -0.09
N GLY A 54 0.90 1.53 0.92
CA GLY A 54 1.77 1.28 2.07
C GLY A 54 1.38 0.03 2.85
N ALA A 55 0.08 -0.22 2.99
CA ALA A 55 -0.43 -1.43 3.64
C ALA A 55 -0.11 -2.69 2.84
N ASP A 56 -0.32 -2.65 1.53
CA ASP A 56 0.02 -3.76 0.64
C ASP A 56 1.53 -4.06 0.66
N LEU A 57 2.39 -3.03 0.61
CA LEU A 57 3.85 -3.17 0.79
C LEU A 57 4.20 -3.80 2.14
N TYR A 58 3.60 -3.32 3.23
CA TYR A 58 3.85 -3.84 4.57
C TYR A 58 3.51 -5.34 4.67
N HIS A 59 2.32 -5.73 4.20
CA HIS A 59 1.86 -7.11 4.25
C HIS A 59 2.64 -8.06 3.31
N ARG A 60 3.26 -7.55 2.24
CA ARG A 60 4.18 -8.35 1.39
C ARG A 60 5.42 -8.82 2.13
N ARG A 61 5.90 -8.12 3.17
CA ARG A 61 7.03 -8.56 3.99
C ARG A 61 6.78 -9.92 4.62
N SER A 62 5.57 -10.15 5.12
CA SER A 62 5.17 -11.44 5.71
C SER A 62 5.20 -12.59 4.69
N ALA A 63 5.10 -12.29 3.39
CA ALA A 63 5.15 -13.28 2.32
C ALA A 63 6.57 -13.49 1.72
N ARG A 64 7.46 -12.49 1.77
CA ARG A 64 8.84 -12.59 1.21
C ARG A 64 9.81 -13.40 2.07
N ASN A 65 9.60 -13.47 3.38
CA ASN A 65 10.51 -14.19 4.29
C ASN A 65 10.15 -15.67 4.50
N GLY A 66 9.27 -16.24 3.67
CA GLY A 66 9.08 -17.70 3.58
C GLY A 66 8.42 -18.38 4.78
N ILE A 67 8.05 -17.66 5.84
CA ILE A 67 7.31 -18.20 6.98
C ILE A 67 6.31 -17.13 7.45
N ALA A 68 5.11 -17.13 6.88
CA ALA A 68 3.94 -16.66 7.60
C ALA A 68 3.61 -17.74 8.64
N GLY A 69 4.39 -17.76 9.72
CA GLY A 69 4.18 -18.67 10.85
C GLY A 69 2.99 -18.18 11.64
N PHE A 70 1.79 -18.55 11.21
CA PHE A 70 0.69 -18.68 12.15
C PHE A 70 0.92 -20.00 12.89
N GLU A 71 1.81 -19.99 13.87
CA GLU A 71 1.75 -21.02 14.91
C GLU A 71 0.45 -20.78 15.66
N ASP A 72 -0.44 -21.77 15.55
CA ASP A 72 -1.74 -21.90 16.21
C ASP A 72 -2.94 -21.30 15.46
N THR A 73 -3.53 -22.12 14.58
CA THR A 73 -4.94 -22.59 14.65
C THR A 73 -5.31 -23.17 13.27
N ASP A 74 -5.30 -24.49 13.16
CA ASP A 74 -6.17 -25.39 12.35
C ASP A 74 -6.90 -24.89 11.08
N MET A 75 -6.29 -23.98 10.30
CA MET A 75 -6.86 -23.51 9.05
C MET A 75 -5.72 -23.33 8.05
N ALA A 76 -5.76 -24.14 6.97
CA ALA A 76 -4.75 -24.14 5.93
C ALA A 76 -4.41 -22.69 5.51
N PRO A 77 -3.13 -22.28 5.53
CA PRO A 77 -2.75 -20.92 5.17
C PRO A 77 -3.19 -20.67 3.73
N ALA A 78 -4.24 -19.86 3.56
CA ALA A 78 -4.70 -19.46 2.25
C ALA A 78 -3.54 -18.71 1.59
N PRO A 79 -3.00 -19.19 0.45
CA PRO A 79 -1.86 -18.53 -0.19
C PRO A 79 -2.29 -17.13 -0.62
N VAL A 80 -1.77 -16.12 0.07
CA VAL A 80 -1.98 -14.71 -0.29
C VAL A 80 -1.29 -14.51 -1.64
N ARG A 81 -2.08 -14.25 -2.69
CA ARG A 81 -1.55 -13.92 -4.01
C ARG A 81 -0.79 -12.60 -3.90
N ILE A 82 0.53 -12.67 -3.95
CA ILE A 82 1.39 -11.49 -4.06
C ILE A 82 1.13 -10.87 -5.43
N ASN A 83 0.39 -9.77 -5.48
CA ASN A 83 0.29 -8.96 -6.69
C ASN A 83 1.70 -8.47 -7.05
N ARG A 84 2.10 -8.57 -8.34
CA ARG A 84 3.42 -8.08 -8.76
C ARG A 84 3.51 -6.56 -8.70
N ASP A 85 2.40 -5.88 -8.96
CA ASP A 85 2.32 -4.41 -8.96
C ASP A 85 1.84 -3.89 -7.59
N PRO A 86 2.63 -3.07 -6.86
CA PRO A 86 2.23 -2.45 -5.59
C PRO A 86 1.14 -1.38 -5.73
N LEU A 87 0.87 -0.87 -6.93
CA LEU A 87 -0.16 0.15 -7.16
C LEU A 87 -1.58 -0.40 -7.35
N VAL A 88 -1.75 -1.73 -7.42
CA VAL A 88 -3.08 -2.38 -7.58
C VAL A 88 -4.16 -1.79 -6.65
N PRO A 89 -3.93 -1.61 -5.33
CA PRO A 89 -4.97 -1.07 -4.46
C PRO A 89 -5.24 0.44 -4.68
N ALA A 90 -4.27 1.22 -5.17
CA ALA A 90 -4.46 2.65 -5.46
C ALA A 90 -5.15 2.92 -6.80
N ARG A 91 -4.99 2.06 -7.80
CA ARG A 91 -5.56 2.23 -9.15
C ARG A 91 -7.07 2.52 -9.15
N PRO A 92 -7.96 1.75 -8.48
CA PRO A 92 -9.40 2.05 -8.48
C PRO A 92 -9.74 3.34 -7.74
N ILE A 93 -8.94 3.73 -6.74
CA ILE A 93 -9.12 4.97 -5.97
C ILE A 93 -8.81 6.20 -6.84
N LEU A 94 -7.75 6.10 -7.64
CA LEU A 94 -7.26 7.21 -8.47
C LEU A 94 -7.91 7.26 -9.85
N ALA A 95 -8.53 6.17 -10.32
CA ALA A 95 -9.03 6.03 -11.69
C ALA A 95 -9.89 7.22 -12.19
N PRO A 96 -10.92 7.69 -11.46
CA PRO A 96 -11.71 8.85 -11.92
C PRO A 96 -10.93 10.18 -12.05
N TRP A 97 -9.70 10.26 -11.54
CA TRP A 97 -8.83 11.44 -11.59
C TRP A 97 -7.74 11.32 -12.67
N MET A 98 -7.48 10.10 -13.16
CA MET A 98 -6.45 9.81 -14.16
C MET A 98 -6.91 10.07 -15.61
N GLY A 99 -8.19 10.38 -15.81
CA GLY A 99 -8.80 10.64 -17.11
C GLY A 99 -8.93 9.39 -17.97
N VAL A 100 -9.41 9.58 -19.20
CA VAL A 100 -9.56 8.47 -20.16
C VAL A 100 -8.16 8.04 -20.63
N PRO A 101 -7.78 6.76 -20.53
CA PRO A 101 -6.58 6.27 -21.17
C PRO A 101 -6.70 6.49 -22.68
N ILE A 102 -5.83 7.32 -23.26
CA ILE A 102 -5.65 7.38 -24.71
C ILE A 102 -4.80 6.17 -25.10
N ALA A 103 -5.40 5.26 -25.87
CA ALA A 103 -4.76 4.08 -26.44
C ALA A 103 -4.06 4.42 -27.76
#